data_AF-A0AAU7GS91-F1
#
_entry.id   AF-A0AAU7GS91-F1
#
_cell.length_a   1.000
_cell.length_b   1.000
_cell.length_c   1.000
_cell.angle_alpha   90.00
_cell.angle_beta   90.00
_cell.angle_gamma   90.00
#
_symmetry.space_group_name_H-M   'P 1'
#
loop_
_entity.id
_entity.type
_entity.pdbx_description
1 polymer ?
#
loop_
_entity_poly.entity_id
_entity_poly.type
_entity_poly.pdbx_seq_one_letter_code
_entity_poly.pdbx_strand_id
1 'polypeptide(L)'
;MTTNKTVIYDAAFSRWGFDSQVLALAEESSELAAACSRFINHKTNGSKVAEEAADVEIMLEQLRHNGMGNMIDQEKTRKLTRLAQVVGVEVQPLQSFGPSVLGLIEEAAEQIDIASTLYKDRQTSNRFASARARMAISLLMQAAQKMMREQQYAERMATKVENDE
;
A
#
# COMPACT_ATOMS: atom_id res chain seq x y z
N MET A 1 -17.79 -16.92 11.65
CA MET A 1 -18.35 -15.68 11.04
C MET A 1 -17.25 -15.03 10.23
N THR A 2 -17.46 -14.79 8.94
CA THR A 2 -16.55 -14.02 8.10
C THR A 2 -16.85 -12.54 8.30
N THR A 3 -15.98 -11.84 9.04
CA THR A 3 -16.08 -10.39 9.26
C THR A 3 -15.89 -9.67 7.92
N ASN A 4 -16.88 -8.89 7.48
CA ASN A 4 -16.75 -8.06 6.28
C ASN A 4 -15.88 -6.83 6.58
N LYS A 5 -14.57 -6.97 6.39
CA LYS A 5 -13.56 -5.94 6.69
C LYS A 5 -13.82 -4.63 5.94
N THR A 6 -14.21 -4.69 4.67
CA THR A 6 -14.45 -3.50 3.82
C THR A 6 -15.49 -2.57 4.44
N VAL A 7 -16.64 -3.11 4.86
CA VAL A 7 -17.72 -2.31 5.47
C VAL A 7 -17.26 -1.65 6.77
N ILE A 8 -16.46 -2.36 7.57
CA ILE A 8 -15.91 -1.84 8.82
C ILE A 8 -14.92 -0.72 8.55
N TYR A 9 -14.04 -0.88 7.56
CA TYR A 9 -13.04 0.12 7.20
C TYR A 9 -13.66 1.37 6.60
N ASP A 10 -14.69 1.22 5.76
CA ASP A 10 -15.48 2.34 5.25
C ASP A 10 -16.18 3.10 6.40
N ALA A 11 -16.78 2.38 7.35
CA ALA A 11 -17.43 2.99 8.52
C ALA A 11 -16.42 3.72 9.43
N ALA A 12 -15.26 3.11 9.68
CA ALA A 12 -14.18 3.72 10.45
C ALA A 12 -13.66 5.00 9.78
N PHE A 13 -13.41 4.94 8.47
CA PHE A 13 -12.95 6.08 7.70
C PHE A 13 -13.99 7.20 7.66
N SER A 14 -15.27 6.85 7.49
CA SER A 14 -16.38 7.80 7.52
C SER A 14 -16.43 8.54 8.86
N ARG A 15 -16.28 7.81 9.96
CA ARG A 15 -16.38 8.34 11.32
C ARG A 15 -15.18 9.21 11.69
N TRP A 16 -13.96 8.70 11.53
CA TRP A 16 -12.76 9.35 12.09
C TRP A 16 -11.88 10.05 11.05
N GLY A 17 -11.92 9.63 9.80
CA GLY A 17 -11.12 10.20 8.71
C GLY A 17 -9.66 9.73 8.71
N PHE A 18 -8.94 10.13 7.66
CA PHE A 18 -7.59 9.67 7.37
C PHE A 18 -6.57 10.03 8.47
N ASP A 19 -6.50 11.30 8.85
CA ASP A 19 -5.48 11.79 9.80
C ASP A 19 -5.60 11.09 11.16
N SER A 20 -6.83 10.89 11.64
CA SER A 20 -7.09 10.14 12.88
C SER A 20 -6.63 8.69 12.78
N GLN A 21 -6.79 8.04 11.63
CA GLN A 21 -6.30 6.67 11.41
C GLN A 21 -4.77 6.62 11.34
N VAL A 22 -4.11 7.64 10.78
CA VAL A 22 -2.64 7.74 10.79
C VAL A 22 -2.12 7.92 12.22
N LEU A 23 -2.80 8.74 13.03
CA LEU A 23 -2.47 8.90 14.45
C LEU A 23 -2.67 7.60 15.23
N ALA A 24 -3.79 6.92 15.03
CA ALA A 24 -4.05 5.62 15.65
C ALA A 24 -2.98 4.59 15.26
N LEU A 25 -2.57 4.51 13.98
CA LEU A 25 -1.47 3.62 13.58
C LEU A 25 -0.17 3.92 14.35
N ALA A 26 0.14 5.19 14.60
CA ALA A 26 1.34 5.57 15.37
C ALA A 26 1.23 5.17 16.85
N GLU A 27 0.04 5.26 17.43
CA GLU A 27 -0.28 4.78 18.77
C GLU A 27 -0.08 3.26 18.87
N GLU A 28 -0.77 2.48 18.04
CA GLU A 28 -0.66 1.00 18.01
C GLU A 28 0.79 0.54 17.75
N SER A 29 1.53 1.26 16.90
CA SER A 29 2.95 0.97 16.64
C SER A 29 3.83 1.19 17.88
N SER A 30 3.48 2.19 18.70
CA SER A 30 4.18 2.47 19.96
C SER A 30 3.85 1.43 21.03
N GLU A 31 2.59 0.96 21.07
CA GLU A 31 2.17 -0.14 21.95
C GLU A 31 2.87 -1.45 21.57
N LEU A 32 2.93 -1.80 20.27
CA LEU A 32 3.68 -2.95 19.77
C LEU A 32 5.17 -2.87 20.12
N ALA A 33 5.80 -1.70 19.97
CA ALA A 33 7.19 -1.50 20.34
C ALA A 33 7.42 -1.73 21.86
N ALA A 34 6.50 -1.24 22.70
CA ALA A 34 6.53 -1.46 24.14
C ALA A 34 6.32 -2.94 24.51
N ALA A 35 5.37 -3.63 23.87
CA ALA A 35 5.08 -5.04 24.08
C ALA A 35 6.28 -5.92 23.69
N CYS A 36 6.89 -5.69 22.53
CA CYS A 36 8.13 -6.36 22.12
C CYS A 36 9.25 -6.17 23.16
N SER A 37 9.46 -4.93 23.60
CA SER A 37 10.50 -4.62 24.60
C SER A 37 10.24 -5.34 25.93
N ARG A 38 8.99 -5.36 26.40
CA ARG A 38 8.62 -6.08 27.63
C ARG A 38 8.76 -7.59 27.47
N PHE A 39 8.44 -8.14 26.30
CA PHE A 39 8.51 -9.57 26.03
C PHE A 39 9.96 -10.08 26.10
N ILE A 40 10.88 -9.38 25.44
CA ILE A 40 12.33 -9.68 25.50
C ILE A 40 12.88 -9.56 26.92
N ASN A 41 12.37 -8.63 27.72
CA ASN A 41 12.74 -8.47 29.13
C ASN A 41 11.97 -9.40 30.09
N HIS A 42 11.21 -10.37 29.58
CA HIS A 42 10.39 -11.31 30.36
C HIS A 42 9.35 -10.64 31.30
N LYS A 43 8.91 -9.43 30.95
CA LYS A 43 7.90 -8.64 31.67
C LYS A 43 6.48 -8.80 31.11
N THR A 44 6.32 -9.55 30.02
CA THR A 44 5.05 -9.97 29.44
C THR A 44 5.27 -11.27 28.65
N ASN A 45 4.21 -11.84 28.11
CA ASN A 45 4.24 -13.06 27.29
C ASN A 45 4.01 -12.73 25.79
N GLY A 46 4.10 -13.76 24.95
CA GLY A 46 3.91 -13.60 23.51
C GLY A 46 2.49 -13.22 23.10
N SER A 47 1.47 -13.44 23.95
CA SER A 47 0.09 -13.08 23.59
C SER A 47 -0.08 -11.57 23.51
N LYS A 48 0.58 -10.80 24.38
CA LYS A 48 0.52 -9.33 24.29
C LYS A 48 1.21 -8.81 23.03
N VAL A 49 2.31 -9.43 22.60
CA VAL A 49 2.94 -9.06 21.31
C VAL A 49 2.02 -9.37 20.13
N ALA A 50 1.35 -10.52 20.16
CA ALA A 50 0.41 -10.90 19.10
C ALA A 50 -0.82 -9.99 19.03
N GLU A 51 -1.33 -9.53 20.18
CA GLU A 51 -2.40 -8.55 20.30
C GLU A 51 -2.01 -7.23 19.62
N GLU A 52 -0.92 -6.58 20.05
CA GLU A 52 -0.50 -5.31 19.46
C GLU A 52 -0.12 -5.44 17.97
N ALA A 53 0.43 -6.60 17.58
CA ALA A 53 0.73 -6.86 16.18
C ALA A 53 -0.54 -6.94 15.33
N ALA A 54 -1.61 -7.55 15.86
CA ALA A 54 -2.90 -7.58 15.20
C ALA A 54 -3.52 -6.18 15.06
N ASP A 55 -3.40 -5.35 16.08
CA ASP A 55 -3.90 -3.97 16.05
C ASP A 55 -3.16 -3.12 14.98
N VAL A 56 -1.82 -3.22 14.93
CA VAL A 56 -1.02 -2.60 13.85
C VAL A 56 -1.39 -3.16 12.46
N GLU A 57 -1.60 -4.47 12.32
CA GLU A 57 -2.02 -5.07 11.06
C GLU A 57 -3.37 -4.53 10.58
N ILE A 58 -4.36 -4.41 11.48
CA ILE A 58 -5.68 -3.83 11.17
C ILE A 58 -5.53 -2.38 10.71
N MET A 59 -4.69 -1.59 11.39
CA MET A 59 -4.46 -0.19 11.02
C MET A 59 -3.75 -0.06 9.65
N LEU A 60 -2.81 -0.95 9.34
CA LEU A 60 -2.19 -1.03 8.01
C LEU A 60 -3.20 -1.43 6.93
N GLU A 61 -4.09 -2.39 7.21
CA GLU A 61 -5.17 -2.76 6.29
C GLU A 61 -6.12 -1.58 6.01
N GLN A 62 -6.45 -0.78 7.03
CA GLN A 62 -7.25 0.45 6.84
C GLN A 62 -6.54 1.49 5.96
N LEU A 63 -5.24 1.74 6.16
CA LEU A 63 -4.49 2.66 5.29
C LEU A 63 -4.45 2.19 3.84
N ARG A 64 -4.27 0.88 3.63
CA ARG A 64 -4.31 0.26 2.30
C ARG A 64 -5.65 0.49 1.63
N HIS A 65 -6.75 0.21 2.35
CA HIS A 65 -8.12 0.46 1.91
C HIS A 65 -8.38 1.93 1.55
N ASN A 66 -7.72 2.86 2.24
CA ASN A 66 -7.87 4.31 2.04
C ASN A 66 -6.89 4.93 1.02
N GLY A 67 -6.36 4.10 0.12
CA GLY A 67 -5.61 4.54 -1.06
C GLY A 67 -4.09 4.50 -0.92
N MET A 68 -3.53 3.95 0.16
CA MET A 68 -2.08 3.78 0.32
C MET A 68 -1.56 2.40 -0.14
N GLY A 69 -2.44 1.50 -0.57
CA GLY A 69 -2.11 0.11 -0.89
C GLY A 69 -0.89 -0.07 -1.78
N ASN A 70 -0.95 0.46 -3.01
CA ASN A 70 0.12 0.24 -3.99
C ASN A 70 1.42 0.93 -3.57
N MET A 71 1.34 2.10 -2.92
CA MET A 71 2.53 2.78 -2.39
C MET A 71 3.25 1.91 -1.35
N ILE A 72 2.50 1.30 -0.42
CA ILE A 72 3.06 0.39 0.59
C ILE A 72 3.65 -0.86 -0.08
N ASP A 73 3.02 -1.39 -1.13
CA ASP A 73 3.51 -2.59 -1.81
C ASP A 73 4.78 -2.31 -2.63
N GLN A 74 4.90 -1.13 -3.23
CA GLN A 74 6.14 -0.68 -3.87
C GLN A 74 7.28 -0.57 -2.86
N GLU A 75 7.02 0.04 -1.70
CA GLU A 75 7.96 0.16 -0.59
C GLU A 75 8.38 -1.22 -0.05
N LYS A 76 7.42 -2.13 0.17
CA LYS A 76 7.68 -3.52 0.61
C LYS A 76 8.54 -4.25 -0.40
N THR A 77 8.20 -4.19 -1.69
CA THR A 77 8.98 -4.86 -2.75
C THR A 77 10.43 -4.40 -2.72
N ARG A 78 10.67 -3.09 -2.70
CA ARG A 78 12.04 -2.53 -2.64
C ARG A 78 12.80 -3.00 -1.40
N LYS A 79 12.15 -2.96 -0.23
CA LYS A 79 12.78 -3.35 1.05
C LYS A 79 13.06 -4.85 1.12
N LEU A 80 12.15 -5.69 0.60
CA LEU A 80 12.35 -7.14 0.54
C LEU A 80 13.44 -7.54 -0.44
N THR A 81 13.53 -6.91 -1.62
CA THR A 81 14.65 -7.14 -2.54
C THR A 81 15.99 -6.80 -1.88
N ARG A 82 16.06 -5.67 -1.16
CA ARG A 82 17.27 -5.31 -0.39
C ARG A 82 17.55 -6.32 0.72
N LEU A 83 16.54 -6.75 1.46
CA LEU A 83 16.72 -7.73 2.53
C LEU A 83 17.26 -9.05 1.96
N ALA A 84 16.70 -9.53 0.84
CA ALA A 84 17.13 -10.77 0.20
C ALA A 84 18.60 -10.70 -0.25
N GLN A 85 19.05 -9.57 -0.79
CA GLN A 85 20.47 -9.34 -1.08
C GLN A 85 21.33 -9.43 0.19
N VAL A 86 20.88 -8.81 1.30
CA VAL A 86 21.60 -8.83 2.58
C VAL A 86 21.67 -10.24 3.16
N VAL A 87 20.62 -11.04 3.02
CA VAL A 87 20.57 -12.41 3.56
C VAL A 87 21.04 -13.49 2.57
N GLY A 88 21.52 -13.11 1.38
CA GLY A 88 22.04 -14.04 0.37
C GLY A 88 21.00 -14.93 -0.29
N VAL A 89 19.73 -14.50 -0.31
CA VAL A 89 18.63 -15.24 -0.98
C VAL A 89 18.45 -14.69 -2.38
N GLU A 90 18.58 -15.56 -3.39
CA GLU A 90 18.22 -15.22 -4.75
C GLU A 90 16.69 -15.04 -4.88
N VAL A 91 16.28 -13.86 -5.31
CA VAL A 91 14.86 -13.57 -5.59
C VAL A 91 14.70 -13.58 -7.10
N GLN A 92 13.93 -14.53 -7.61
CA GLN A 92 13.50 -14.49 -9.01
C GLN A 92 12.66 -13.22 -9.21
N PRO A 93 12.86 -12.47 -10.31
CA PRO A 93 11.97 -11.38 -10.65
C PRO A 93 10.54 -11.90 -10.65
N LEU A 94 9.67 -11.30 -9.85
CA LEU A 94 8.23 -11.58 -9.90
C LEU A 94 7.79 -11.45 -11.36
N GLN A 95 7.37 -12.55 -11.99
CA GLN A 95 6.75 -12.49 -13.31
C GLN A 95 5.57 -11.53 -13.22
N SER A 96 5.66 -10.43 -13.96
CA SER A 96 4.72 -9.31 -13.88
C SER A 96 3.39 -9.69 -14.55
N PHE A 97 2.57 -10.50 -13.88
CA PHE A 97 1.12 -10.58 -14.14
C PHE A 97 0.36 -9.42 -13.49
N GLY A 98 1.02 -8.27 -13.32
CA GLY A 98 0.39 -7.04 -12.85
C GLY A 98 -0.35 -6.33 -13.99
N PRO A 99 -1.32 -5.46 -13.67
CA PRO A 99 -2.10 -4.70 -14.66
C PRO A 99 -1.18 -3.98 -15.65
N SER A 100 -1.60 -3.91 -16.92
CA SER A 100 -0.88 -3.18 -17.97
C SER A 100 -0.79 -1.69 -17.62
N VAL A 101 0.17 -0.96 -18.21
CA VAL A 101 0.23 0.51 -18.05
C VAL A 101 -1.11 1.14 -18.43
N LEU A 102 -1.70 0.68 -19.54
CA LEU A 102 -3.01 1.15 -19.98
C LEU A 102 -4.11 0.85 -18.95
N GLY A 103 -4.15 -0.37 -18.42
CA GLY A 103 -5.14 -0.74 -17.39
C GLY A 103 -5.00 0.08 -16.11
N LEU A 104 -3.77 0.39 -15.68
CA LEU A 104 -3.52 1.29 -14.54
C LEU A 104 -4.02 2.72 -14.80
N ILE A 105 -3.85 3.22 -16.02
CA ILE A 105 -4.33 4.55 -16.42
C ILE A 105 -5.86 4.58 -16.50
N GLU A 106 -6.48 3.54 -17.07
CA GLU A 106 -7.94 3.39 -17.14
C GLU A 106 -8.56 3.35 -15.75
N GLU A 107 -8.02 2.54 -14.83
CA GLU A 107 -8.49 2.46 -13.45
C GLU A 107 -8.28 3.79 -12.71
N ALA A 108 -7.15 4.48 -12.94
CA ALA A 108 -6.91 5.80 -12.36
C ALA A 108 -7.94 6.83 -12.87
N ALA A 109 -8.28 6.80 -14.15
CA ALA A 109 -9.29 7.68 -14.74
C ALA A 109 -10.67 7.43 -14.13
N GLU A 110 -11.05 6.17 -13.92
CA GLU A 110 -12.28 5.81 -13.21
C GLU A 110 -12.28 6.37 -11.77
N GLN A 111 -11.18 6.23 -11.03
CA GLN A 111 -11.09 6.79 -9.69
C GLN A 111 -11.17 8.33 -9.67
N ILE A 112 -10.65 9.02 -10.69
CA ILE A 112 -10.76 10.47 -10.84
C ILE A 112 -12.22 10.88 -11.08
N ASP A 113 -12.95 10.15 -11.92
CA ASP A 113 -14.37 10.43 -12.20
C ASP A 113 -15.24 10.21 -10.94
N ILE A 114 -15.02 9.10 -10.22
CA ILE A 114 -15.69 8.84 -8.94
C ILE A 114 -15.34 9.95 -7.93
N ALA A 115 -14.06 10.32 -7.79
CA ALA A 115 -13.66 11.39 -6.89
C ALA A 115 -14.35 12.72 -7.22
N SER A 116 -14.44 13.06 -8.50
CA SER A 116 -15.09 14.28 -8.99
C SER A 116 -16.60 14.28 -8.72
N THR A 117 -17.25 13.12 -8.92
CA THR A 117 -18.67 12.94 -8.63
C THR A 117 -18.96 13.08 -7.14
N LEU A 118 -18.19 12.38 -6.28
CA LEU A 118 -18.34 12.45 -4.83
C LEU A 118 -18.07 13.86 -4.28
N TYR A 119 -17.13 14.61 -4.87
CA TYR A 119 -16.83 15.98 -4.43
C TYR A 119 -17.92 16.99 -4.81
N LYS A 120 -18.62 16.77 -5.93
CA LYS A 120 -19.73 17.62 -6.37
C LYS A 120 -21.01 17.37 -5.55
N ASP A 121 -21.18 16.15 -5.06
CA ASP A 121 -22.32 15.80 -4.21
C ASP A 121 -22.18 16.41 -2.81
N ARG A 122 -23.05 17.40 -2.51
CA ARG A 122 -23.08 18.09 -1.22
C ARG A 122 -23.55 17.22 -0.05
N GLN A 123 -24.15 16.06 -0.32
CA GLN A 123 -24.60 15.14 0.72
C GLN A 123 -23.53 14.13 1.12
N THR A 124 -22.50 13.94 0.28
CA THR A 124 -21.44 12.98 0.52
C THR A 124 -20.24 13.64 1.20
N SER A 125 -19.61 12.91 2.14
CA SER A 125 -18.41 13.40 2.81
C SER A 125 -17.23 13.51 1.85
N ASN A 126 -16.56 14.67 1.82
CA ASN A 126 -15.33 14.90 1.06
C ASN A 126 -14.19 13.92 1.41
N ARG A 127 -14.29 13.21 2.54
CA ARG A 127 -13.37 12.13 2.89
C ARG A 127 -13.33 11.05 1.81
N PHE A 128 -14.49 10.66 1.26
CA PHE A 128 -14.55 9.64 0.22
C PHE A 128 -13.96 10.12 -1.11
N ALA A 129 -14.28 11.35 -1.53
CA ALA A 129 -13.66 11.97 -2.70
C ALA A 129 -12.12 12.00 -2.56
N SER A 130 -11.63 12.38 -1.37
CA SER A 130 -10.20 12.39 -1.04
C SER A 130 -9.56 11.00 -1.09
N ALA A 131 -10.25 9.95 -0.62
CA ALA A 131 -9.75 8.57 -0.71
C ALA A 131 -9.62 8.09 -2.16
N ARG A 132 -10.61 8.38 -2.99
CA ARG A 132 -10.58 8.06 -4.43
C ARG A 132 -9.47 8.81 -5.17
N ALA A 133 -9.27 10.09 -4.84
CA ALA A 133 -8.16 10.87 -5.36
C ALA A 133 -6.79 10.29 -4.97
N ARG A 134 -6.61 9.86 -3.71
CA ARG A 134 -5.37 9.16 -3.29
C ARG A 134 -5.16 7.86 -4.07
N MET A 135 -6.22 7.09 -4.29
CA MET A 135 -6.13 5.85 -5.06
C MET A 135 -5.73 6.12 -6.52
N ALA A 136 -6.30 7.14 -7.15
CA ALA A 136 -5.90 7.58 -8.49
C ALA A 136 -4.42 7.97 -8.55
N ILE A 137 -3.93 8.77 -7.58
CA ILE A 137 -2.51 9.15 -7.48
C ILE A 137 -1.63 7.91 -7.37
N SER A 138 -2.02 6.96 -6.50
CA SER A 138 -1.30 5.70 -6.29
C SER A 138 -1.20 4.86 -7.58
N LEU A 139 -2.29 4.77 -8.35
CA LEU A 139 -2.32 4.08 -9.65
C LEU A 139 -1.44 4.79 -10.70
N LEU A 140 -1.50 6.12 -10.79
CA LEU A 140 -0.67 6.91 -11.71
C LEU A 140 0.82 6.79 -11.37
N MET A 141 1.18 6.79 -10.09
CA MET A 141 2.56 6.55 -9.66
C MET A 141 3.05 5.17 -10.09
N GLN A 142 2.19 4.14 -9.98
CA GLN A 142 2.52 2.78 -10.43
C GLN A 142 2.68 2.71 -11.95
N ALA A 143 1.79 3.36 -12.71
CA ALA A 143 1.87 3.42 -14.16
C ALA A 143 3.18 4.07 -14.63
N ALA A 144 3.53 5.22 -14.07
CA ALA A 144 4.76 5.93 -14.39
C ALA A 144 6.02 5.08 -14.13
N GLN A 145 6.08 4.37 -13.01
CA GLN A 145 7.19 3.47 -12.72
C GLN A 145 7.27 2.28 -13.68
N LYS A 146 6.12 1.76 -14.12
CA LYS A 146 6.08 0.65 -15.08
C LYS A 146 6.54 1.12 -16.47
N MET A 147 6.09 2.29 -16.92
CA MET A 147 6.56 2.93 -18.15
C MET A 147 8.09 3.08 -18.16
N MET A 148 8.68 3.61 -17.07
CA MET A 148 10.13 3.74 -16.97
C MET A 148 10.87 2.39 -17.03
N ARG A 149 10.32 1.34 -16.41
CA ARG A 149 10.91 -0.01 -16.48
C ARG A 149 10.82 -0.62 -17.86
N GLU A 150 9.69 -0.46 -18.54
CA GLU A 150 9.49 -0.92 -19.93
C GLU A 150 10.49 -0.23 -20.88
N GLN A 151 10.65 1.09 -20.74
CA GLN A 151 11.63 1.86 -21.53
C GLN A 151 13.07 1.42 -21.27
N GLN A 152 13.49 1.31 -20.00
CA GLN A 152 14.84 0.85 -19.64
C GLN A 152 15.13 -0.57 -20.13
N TYR A 153 14.13 -1.44 -20.16
CA TYR A 153 14.27 -2.78 -20.69
C TYR A 153 14.48 -2.75 -22.22
N ALA A 154 13.68 -1.96 -22.94
CA ALA A 154 13.82 -1.80 -24.39
C ALA A 154 15.20 -1.25 -24.78
N GLU A 155 15.69 -0.24 -24.06
CA GLU A 155 17.04 0.33 -24.25
C GLU A 155 18.14 -0.70 -24.04
N ARG A 156 18.07 -1.49 -22.96
CA ARG A 156 19.06 -2.56 -22.69
C ARG A 156 19.06 -3.64 -23.76
N MET A 157 17.89 -4.00 -24.29
CA MET A 157 17.82 -4.99 -25.37
C MET A 157 18.40 -4.44 -26.66
N ALA A 158 18.15 -3.17 -27.00
CA ALA A 158 18.73 -2.51 -28.17
C ALA A 158 20.26 -2.45 -28.09
N THR A 159 20.82 -2.01 -26.96
CA THR A 159 22.28 -1.97 -26.75
C THR A 159 22.92 -3.36 -26.80
N LYS A 160 22.21 -4.41 -26.37
CA LYS A 160 22.73 -5.77 -26.44
C LYS A 160 22.81 -6.27 -27.89
N VAL A 161 21.80 -5.98 -28.71
CA VAL A 161 21.79 -6.31 -30.14
C VAL A 161 22.91 -5.58 -30.88
N GLU A 162 23.15 -4.30 -30.60
CA GLU A 162 24.25 -3.53 -31.22
C GLU A 162 25.67 -4.02 -30.87
N ASN A 163 25.84 -4.73 -29.74
CA ASN A 163 27.16 -5.27 -29.34
C ASN A 163 27.38 -6.71 -29.81
N ASP A 164 26.33 -7.40 -30.28
CA ASP A 164 26.38 -8.77 -30.78
C ASP A 164 26.47 -8.82 -32.35
N GLU A 165 26.46 -7.66 -33.03
CA GLU A 165 26.74 -7.46 -34.47
C GLU A 165 28.17 -6.95 -34.73
#